data_AF-A0A953TMV7-F1
#
_entry.id   AF-A0A953TMV7-F1
#
_cell.length_a   1.000
_cell.length_b   1.000
_cell.length_c   1.000
_cell.angle_alpha   90.00
_cell.angle_beta   90.00
_cell.angle_gamma   90.00
#
_symmetry.space_group_name_H-M   'P 1'
#
loop_
_entity.id
_entity.type
_entity.pdbx_description
1 polymer ?
#
loop_
_entity_poly.entity_id
_entity_poly.type
_entity_poly.pdbx_seq_one_letter_code
_entity_poly.pdbx_strand_id
1 'polypeptide(L)'
;MNIQQQRKKQIAKILLGVIFAAIAAVALAAVYQGRGWNVPEEARQLKNPLAASEEGRKAAAAIYRDKCANCHGERGRGDGAEGRMHWPAPRDFTDAARMNALSDGELGPCPRMSAS
;
A
#
# COMPACT_ATOMS: atom_id res chain seq x y z
N MET A 1 56.46 8.87 -4.20
CA MET A 1 55.05 9.30 -4.40
C MET A 1 54.63 10.16 -3.20
N ASN A 2 54.15 11.39 -3.41
CA ASN A 2 53.97 12.42 -2.35
C ASN A 2 52.81 12.08 -1.39
N ILE A 3 53.02 12.23 -0.08
CA ILE A 3 52.01 12.03 1.00
C ILE A 3 50.76 12.88 0.72
N GLN A 4 50.90 14.11 0.23
CA GLN A 4 49.77 14.97 -0.13
C GLN A 4 48.95 14.41 -1.29
N GLN A 5 49.62 13.76 -2.25
CA GLN A 5 48.97 13.14 -3.40
C GLN A 5 48.30 11.81 -3.03
N GLN A 6 48.85 11.09 -2.04
CA GLN A 6 48.20 9.92 -1.44
C GLN A 6 46.94 10.30 -0.66
N ARG A 7 47.00 11.36 0.17
CA ARG A 7 45.82 11.87 0.89
C ARG A 7 44.71 12.32 -0.06
N LYS A 8 45.03 13.04 -1.15
CA LYS A 8 44.04 13.43 -2.17
C LYS A 8 43.40 12.23 -2.87
N LYS A 9 44.18 11.21 -3.23
CA LYS A 9 43.65 9.96 -3.84
C LYS A 9 42.78 9.17 -2.86
N GLN A 10 43.16 9.11 -1.58
CA GLN A 10 42.35 8.48 -0.54
C GLN A 10 41.04 9.23 -0.30
N ILE A 11 41.06 10.56 -0.22
CA ILE A 11 39.86 11.39 -0.11
C ILE A 11 38.95 11.18 -1.34
N ALA A 12 39.49 11.20 -2.55
CA ALA A 12 38.71 10.98 -3.76
C ALA A 12 38.03 9.59 -3.80
N LYS A 13 38.71 8.53 -3.34
CA LYS A 13 38.13 7.19 -3.22
C LYS A 13 37.01 7.13 -2.18
N ILE A 14 37.21 7.78 -1.03
CA ILE A 14 36.18 7.87 0.02
C ILE A 14 34.96 8.62 -0.51
N LEU A 15 35.16 9.78 -1.16
CA LEU A 15 34.06 10.55 -1.75
C LEU A 15 33.32 9.74 -2.82
N LEU A 16 34.03 9.05 -3.71
CA LEU A 16 33.40 8.19 -4.72
C LEU A 16 32.60 7.04 -4.08
N GLY A 17 33.13 6.43 -3.01
CA GLY A 17 32.43 5.39 -2.24
C GLY A 17 31.18 5.90 -1.53
N VAL A 18 31.25 7.10 -0.92
CA VAL A 18 30.09 7.75 -0.29
C VAL A 18 29.02 8.11 -1.32
N ILE A 19 29.43 8.66 -2.48
CA ILE A 19 28.51 8.97 -3.58
C ILE A 19 27.85 7.70 -4.09
N PHE A 20 28.61 6.62 -4.30
CA PHE A 20 28.06 5.34 -4.72
C PHE A 20 27.06 4.78 -3.70
N ALA A 21 27.39 4.82 -2.41
CA ALA A 21 26.49 4.39 -1.34
C ALA A 21 25.21 5.24 -1.28
N ALA A 22 25.32 6.56 -1.46
CA ALA A 22 24.17 7.46 -1.50
C ALA A 22 23.25 7.15 -2.71
N ILE A 23 23.83 6.94 -3.90
CA ILE A 23 23.08 6.56 -5.10
C ILE A 23 22.38 5.21 -4.89
N ALA A 24 23.08 4.22 -4.33
CA ALA A 24 22.49 2.92 -4.02
C ALA A 24 21.33 3.02 -3.02
N ALA A 25 21.47 3.86 -1.98
CA ALA A 25 20.41 4.11 -1.01
C ALA A 25 19.17 4.77 -1.65
N VAL A 26 19.37 5.77 -2.51
CA VAL A 26 18.28 6.43 -3.25
C VAL A 26 17.58 5.46 -4.20
N ALA A 27 18.34 4.67 -4.96
CA ALA A 27 17.79 3.66 -5.86
C ALA A 27 16.98 2.60 -5.10
N LEU A 28 17.48 2.16 -3.95
CA LEU A 28 16.77 1.23 -3.07
C LEU A 28 15.45 1.84 -2.57
N ALA A 29 15.49 3.08 -2.06
CA ALA A 29 14.30 3.79 -1.59
C ALA A 29 13.25 3.93 -2.70
N ALA A 30 13.65 4.26 -3.93
CA ALA A 30 12.74 4.36 -5.07
C ALA A 30 12.06 3.02 -5.40
N VAL A 31 12.78 1.90 -5.32
CA VAL A 31 12.21 0.55 -5.50
C VAL A 31 11.19 0.21 -4.42
N TYR A 32 11.40 0.65 -3.18
CA TYR A 32 10.45 0.42 -2.09
C TYR A 32 9.22 1.34 -2.14
N GLN A 33 9.37 2.59 -2.59
CA GLN A 33 8.26 3.55 -2.70
C GLN A 33 7.23 3.14 -3.76
N GLY A 34 7.63 2.43 -4.82
CA GLY A 34 6.73 2.00 -5.90
C GLY A 34 5.82 0.80 -5.59
N ARG A 35 5.92 0.19 -4.40
CA ARG A 35 5.16 -1.04 -4.05
C ARG A 35 3.84 -0.77 -3.30
N GLY A 36 3.47 0.51 -3.14
CA GLY A 36 2.27 0.92 -2.44
C GLY A 36 1.03 0.95 -3.34
N TRP A 37 -0.14 0.79 -2.72
CA TRP A 37 -1.43 1.13 -3.31
C TRP A 37 -1.46 2.65 -3.59
N ASN A 38 -1.21 3.05 -4.83
CA ASN A 38 -1.19 4.45 -5.25
C ASN A 38 -2.54 4.79 -5.90
N VAL A 39 -3.40 5.49 -5.15
CA VAL A 39 -4.73 5.90 -5.61
C VAL A 39 -4.64 7.32 -6.15
N PRO A 40 -5.02 7.56 -7.43
CA PRO A 40 -5.09 8.91 -7.98
C PRO A 40 -5.97 9.81 -7.11
N GLU A 41 -5.60 11.08 -6.97
CA GLU A 41 -6.31 12.02 -6.09
C GLU A 41 -7.80 12.14 -6.46
N GLU A 42 -8.12 12.04 -7.75
CA GLU A 42 -9.49 12.05 -8.26
C GLU A 42 -10.31 10.89 -7.69
N ALA A 43 -9.70 9.71 -7.56
CA ALA A 43 -10.35 8.53 -6.99
C ALA A 43 -10.50 8.66 -5.47
N ARG A 44 -9.54 9.26 -4.76
CA ARG A 44 -9.62 9.50 -3.30
C ARG A 44 -10.78 10.42 -2.91
N GLN A 45 -11.19 11.30 -3.83
CA GLN A 45 -12.28 12.24 -3.61
C GLN A 45 -13.66 11.65 -3.95
N LEU A 46 -13.72 10.45 -4.55
CA LEU A 46 -14.98 9.77 -4.82
C LEU A 46 -15.65 9.38 -3.49
N LYS A 47 -16.97 9.60 -3.45
CA LYS A 47 -17.82 9.19 -2.35
C LYS A 47 -18.66 7.99 -2.79
N ASN A 48 -19.00 7.13 -1.85
CA ASN A 48 -19.97 6.08 -2.12
C ASN A 48 -21.32 6.72 -2.51
N PRO A 49 -21.85 6.48 -3.72
CA PRO A 49 -23.13 7.04 -4.14
C PRO A 49 -24.31 6.39 -3.39
N LEU A 50 -24.10 5.24 -2.76
CA LEU A 50 -25.11 4.54 -1.98
C LEU A 50 -25.16 5.15 -0.57
N ALA A 51 -26.37 5.56 -0.16
CA ALA A 51 -26.60 5.97 1.22
C ALA A 51 -26.33 4.81 2.18
N ALA A 52 -25.80 5.13 3.37
CA ALA A 52 -25.64 4.18 4.46
C ALA A 52 -27.00 3.86 5.12
N SER A 53 -27.90 3.25 4.35
CA SER A 53 -29.22 2.80 4.81
C SER A 53 -29.15 1.42 5.44
N GLU A 54 -30.17 1.08 6.22
CA GLU A 54 -30.30 -0.26 6.81
C GLU A 54 -30.47 -1.34 5.72
N GLU A 55 -31.20 -1.02 4.65
CA GLU A 55 -31.37 -1.88 3.48
C GLU A 55 -30.03 -2.12 2.78
N GLY A 56 -29.24 -1.04 2.59
CA GLY A 56 -27.90 -1.12 2.02
C GLY A 56 -26.97 -1.98 2.87
N ARG A 57 -27.03 -1.86 4.20
CA ARG A 57 -26.25 -2.69 5.13
C ARG A 57 -26.65 -4.16 5.07
N LYS A 58 -27.95 -4.48 4.99
CA LYS A 58 -28.42 -5.87 4.85
C LYS A 58 -27.96 -6.49 3.53
N ALA A 59 -28.06 -5.75 2.43
CA ALA A 59 -27.55 -6.19 1.13
C ALA A 59 -26.03 -6.41 1.16
N ALA A 60 -25.28 -5.45 1.71
CA ALA A 60 -23.82 -5.56 1.86
C ALA A 60 -23.41 -6.73 2.76
N ALA A 61 -24.13 -7.01 3.84
CA ALA A 61 -23.86 -8.15 4.72
C ALA A 61 -24.03 -9.50 4.00
N ALA A 62 -25.04 -9.62 3.13
CA ALA A 62 -25.23 -10.83 2.33
C ALA A 62 -24.07 -11.03 1.34
N ILE A 63 -23.64 -9.96 0.67
CA ILE A 63 -22.49 -9.99 -0.26
C ILE A 63 -21.19 -10.31 0.50
N TYR A 64 -20.97 -9.69 1.66
CA TYR A 64 -19.78 -9.90 2.47
C TYR A 64 -19.61 -11.38 2.85
N ARG A 65 -20.69 -12.01 3.32
CA ARG A 65 -20.68 -13.43 3.67
C ARG A 65 -20.36 -14.31 2.46
N ASP A 66 -20.90 -14.00 1.29
CA ASP A 66 -20.73 -14.80 0.07
C ASP A 66 -19.36 -14.59 -0.61
N LYS A 67 -18.81 -13.37 -0.58
CA LYS A 67 -17.64 -12.99 -1.38
C LYS A 67 -16.38 -12.66 -0.58
N CYS A 68 -16.51 -12.27 0.68
CA CYS A 68 -15.40 -11.69 1.44
C CYS A 68 -15.00 -12.56 2.64
N ALA A 69 -15.95 -13.21 3.30
CA ALA A 69 -15.75 -13.91 4.56
C ALA A 69 -14.77 -15.10 4.47
N ASN A 70 -14.65 -15.77 3.32
CA ASN A 70 -13.70 -16.88 3.15
C ASN A 70 -12.24 -16.44 3.38
N CYS A 71 -11.89 -15.22 2.98
CA CYS A 71 -10.54 -14.67 3.16
C CYS A 71 -10.45 -13.76 4.40
N HIS A 72 -11.43 -12.89 4.61
CA HIS A 72 -11.39 -11.89 5.68
C HIS A 72 -12.02 -12.36 7.00
N GLY A 73 -12.66 -13.52 7.03
CA GLY A 73 -13.39 -14.04 8.18
C GLY A 73 -14.77 -13.40 8.35
N GLU A 74 -15.67 -14.09 9.07
CA GLU A 74 -17.05 -13.64 9.34
C GLU A 74 -17.12 -12.26 10.00
N ARG A 75 -16.10 -11.91 10.79
CA ARG A 75 -16.01 -10.63 11.52
C ARG A 75 -15.03 -9.64 10.88
N GLY A 76 -14.44 -9.96 9.73
CA GLY A 76 -13.52 -9.08 9.03
C GLY A 76 -12.14 -8.95 9.65
N ARG A 77 -11.67 -9.94 10.41
CA ARG A 77 -10.36 -9.88 11.09
C ARG A 77 -9.18 -10.34 10.24
N GLY A 78 -9.40 -10.68 8.96
CA GLY A 78 -8.36 -11.27 8.11
C GLY A 78 -8.05 -12.73 8.44
N ASP A 79 -8.90 -13.39 9.23
CA ASP A 79 -8.70 -14.73 9.80
C ASP A 79 -9.54 -15.82 9.11
N GLY A 80 -10.04 -15.54 7.90
CA GLY A 80 -10.82 -16.48 7.11
C GLY A 80 -10.06 -17.77 6.81
N ALA A 81 -10.80 -18.83 6.47
CA ALA A 81 -10.23 -20.15 6.17
C ALA A 81 -9.16 -20.08 5.07
N GLU A 82 -9.40 -19.25 4.05
CA GLU A 82 -8.48 -18.98 2.93
C GLU A 82 -7.57 -17.76 3.21
N GLY A 83 -7.77 -17.02 4.30
CA GLY A 83 -6.94 -15.85 4.59
C GLY A 83 -5.49 -16.23 4.88
N ARG A 84 -5.27 -17.40 5.50
CA ARG A 84 -3.93 -17.89 5.87
C ARG A 84 -3.07 -18.34 4.68
N MET A 85 -3.66 -18.53 3.50
CA MET A 85 -2.94 -18.99 2.29
C MET A 85 -2.47 -17.83 1.40
N HIS A 86 -2.76 -16.58 1.77
CA HIS A 86 -2.35 -15.41 0.99
C HIS A 86 -1.20 -14.64 1.63
N TRP A 87 -0.27 -14.17 0.78
CA TRP A 87 0.78 -13.23 1.16
C TRP A 87 0.76 -11.99 0.25
N PRO A 88 0.60 -10.78 0.80
CA PRO A 88 0.34 -10.48 2.21
C PRO A 88 -1.02 -11.03 2.68
N ALA A 89 -1.17 -11.25 3.99
CA ALA A 89 -2.44 -11.68 4.56
C ALA A 89 -3.56 -10.66 4.27
N PRO A 90 -4.83 -11.11 4.15
CA PRO A 90 -5.96 -10.21 4.00
C PRO A 90 -6.05 -9.21 5.14
N ARG A 91 -6.55 -8.01 4.82
CA ARG A 91 -6.68 -6.90 5.77
C ARG A 91 -7.65 -7.24 6.90
N ASP A 92 -7.28 -6.88 8.13
CA ASP A 92 -8.21 -6.74 9.25
C ASP A 92 -9.01 -5.43 9.10
N PHE A 93 -10.30 -5.55 8.78
CA PHE A 93 -11.25 -4.45 8.67
C PHE A 93 -11.74 -3.95 10.04
N THR A 94 -11.41 -4.63 11.14
CA THR A 94 -11.72 -4.19 12.50
C THR A 94 -10.70 -3.19 13.05
N ASP A 95 -9.58 -3.00 12.36
CA ASP A 95 -8.62 -1.93 12.63
C ASP A 95 -9.21 -0.56 12.23
N ALA A 96 -9.91 0.06 13.17
CA ALA A 96 -10.54 1.35 12.98
C ALA A 96 -9.54 2.46 12.63
N ALA A 97 -8.31 2.43 13.18
CA ALA A 97 -7.30 3.44 12.88
C ALA A 97 -6.91 3.39 11.40
N ARG A 98 -6.76 2.17 10.86
CA ARG A 98 -6.46 1.96 9.46
C ARG A 98 -7.65 2.29 8.55
N MET A 99 -8.84 1.81 8.90
CA MET A 99 -10.03 2.01 8.05
C MET A 99 -10.48 3.48 8.01
N ASN A 100 -10.35 4.21 9.11
CA ASN A 100 -10.67 5.65 9.15
C ASN A 100 -9.64 6.51 8.40
N ALA A 101 -8.44 5.99 8.15
CA ALA A 101 -7.42 6.68 7.35
C ALA A 101 -7.65 6.53 5.84
N LEU A 102 -8.62 5.70 5.42
CA LEU A 102 -8.97 5.47 4.02
C LEU A 102 -10.32 6.11 3.72
N SER A 103 -10.39 6.85 2.63
CA SER A 103 -11.63 7.37 2.05
C SER A 103 -12.45 6.25 1.39
N ASP A 104 -13.75 6.48 1.23
CA ASP A 104 -14.63 5.60 0.45
C ASP A 104 -14.09 5.35 -0.96
N GLY A 105 -13.47 6.35 -1.58
CA GLY A 105 -12.85 6.23 -2.89
C GLY A 105 -11.58 5.39 -2.92
N GLU A 106 -10.84 5.32 -1.80
CA GLU A 106 -9.68 4.42 -1.64
C GLU A 106 -10.08 2.96 -1.36
N LEU A 107 -11.29 2.74 -0.83
CA LEU A 107 -11.88 1.42 -0.56
C LEU A 107 -12.77 0.91 -1.70
N GLY A 108 -13.40 1.86 -2.39
CA GLY A 108 -14.42 1.67 -3.42
C GLY A 108 -13.82 1.28 -4.76
N PRO A 109 -14.67 1.12 -5.79
CA PRO A 109 -14.29 0.47 -7.03
C PRO A 109 -13.03 1.12 -7.58
N CYS A 110 -12.06 0.27 -7.95
CA CYS A 110 -10.96 0.62 -8.83
C CYS A 110 -11.55 1.58 -9.86
N PRO A 111 -11.11 2.86 -9.93
CA PRO A 111 -11.55 3.71 -11.02
C PRO A 111 -11.32 2.85 -12.25
N ARG A 112 -12.33 2.67 -13.10
CA ARG A 112 -12.07 2.12 -14.43
C ARG A 112 -10.87 2.93 -14.89
N MET A 113 -9.68 2.32 -14.87
CA MET A 113 -8.51 2.89 -15.51
C MET A 113 -9.06 3.18 -16.88
N SER A 114 -9.21 4.46 -17.17
CA SER A 114 -9.92 4.99 -18.32
C SER A 114 -9.56 4.07 -19.48
N ALA A 115 -10.56 3.32 -19.95
CA ALA A 115 -10.41 2.55 -21.16
C ALA A 115 -9.97 3.56 -22.21
N SER A 116 -8.69 3.48 -22.56
CA SER A 116 -8.06 4.14 -23.68
C SER A 116 -7.71 3.04 -24.65
#